data_AF-A0A2H9NV25-F1
#
_entry.id   AF-A0A2H9NV25-F1
#
_cell.length_a   1.000
_cell.length_b   1.000
_cell.length_c   1.000
_cell.angle_alpha   90.00
_cell.angle_beta   90.00
_cell.angle_gamma   90.00
#
_symmetry.space_group_name_H-M   'P 1'
#
loop_
_entity.id
_entity.type
_entity.pdbx_description
1 polymer ?
#
loop_
_entity_poly.entity_id
_entity_poly.type
_entity_poly.pdbx_seq_one_letter_code
_entity_poly.pdbx_strand_id
1 'polypeptide(L)'
;MEKRGQVTLFILIAILLLFVIGLYYGITQKKHQLPASPVLGETEAVEPVRQYLQLCLVSMIEDALTEIGAHGRITENKMIEFGDQRLNYFYYNTLNLLPPMNVLEDEVADYVKEHINADCLHDFREMKGVRVVPEGMVVTDAAFNYRTVHIDLYYPMTVYYGKDGNTET
;
A
#
# COMPACT_ATOMS: atom_id res chain seq x y z
N MET A 1 -51.75 28.38 11.00
CA MET A 1 -51.18 27.20 11.68
C MET A 1 -50.14 26.53 10.77
N GLU A 2 -49.23 27.31 10.16
CA GLU A 2 -48.30 26.85 9.10
C GLU A 2 -46.85 26.68 9.55
N LYS A 3 -46.51 27.11 10.78
CA LYS A 3 -45.11 27.12 11.24
C LYS A 3 -44.61 25.81 11.86
N ARG A 4 -45.47 24.81 12.08
CA ARG A 4 -45.09 23.53 12.71
C ARG A 4 -44.53 22.51 11.72
N GLY A 5 -45.00 22.50 10.46
CA GLY A 5 -44.50 21.57 9.44
C GLY A 5 -43.09 21.89 8.96
N GLN A 6 -42.73 23.18 8.90
CA GLN A 6 -41.41 23.63 8.48
C GLN A 6 -40.31 23.20 9.46
N VAL A 7 -40.59 23.19 10.77
CA VAL A 7 -39.62 22.75 11.78
C VAL A 7 -39.30 21.26 11.63
N THR A 8 -40.32 20.42 11.42
CA THR A 8 -40.11 18.98 11.19
C THR A 8 -39.30 18.72 9.93
N LEU A 9 -39.51 19.50 8.87
CA LEU A 9 -38.75 19.40 7.62
C LEU A 9 -37.26 19.69 7.85
N PHE A 10 -36.92 20.74 8.61
CA PHE A 10 -35.53 21.06 8.93
C PHE A 10 -34.86 19.96 9.76
N ILE A 11 -35.58 19.36 10.72
CA ILE A 11 -35.06 18.25 11.52
C ILE A 11 -34.77 17.03 10.65
N LEU A 12 -35.68 16.69 9.72
CA LEU A 12 -35.49 15.58 8.78
C LEU A 12 -34.27 15.79 7.88
N ILE A 13 -34.07 17.01 7.37
CA ILE A 13 -32.91 17.35 6.54
C ILE A 13 -31.60 17.23 7.35
N ALA A 14 -31.59 17.68 8.62
CA ALA A 14 -30.42 17.59 9.47
C ALA A 14 -30.03 16.13 9.79
N ILE A 15 -31.02 15.26 10.05
CA ILE A 15 -30.80 13.82 10.27
C ILE A 15 -30.27 13.15 8.98
N LEU A 16 -30.84 13.49 7.82
CA LEU A 16 -30.36 12.98 6.54
C LEU A 16 -28.91 13.40 6.26
N LEU A 17 -28.57 14.66 6.53
CA LEU A 17 -27.19 15.16 6.42
C LEU A 17 -26.23 14.41 7.35
N LEU A 18 -26.60 14.21 8.61
CA LEU A 18 -25.82 13.43 9.56
C LEU A 18 -25.60 11.98 9.08
N PHE A 19 -26.63 11.36 8.50
CA PHE A 19 -26.52 10.00 7.96
C PHE A 19 -25.55 9.92 6.78
N VAL A 20 -25.62 10.87 5.84
CA VAL A 20 -24.70 10.94 4.69
C VAL A 20 -23.25 11.18 5.15
N ILE A 21 -23.04 12.08 6.11
CA ILE A 21 -21.71 12.33 6.69
C ILE A 21 -21.19 11.08 7.40
N GLY A 22 -22.04 10.40 8.18
CA GLY A 22 -21.67 9.15 8.87
C GLY A 22 -21.25 8.05 7.90
N LEU A 23 -21.97 7.87 6.80
CA LEU A 23 -21.59 6.90 5.75
C LEU A 23 -20.28 7.29 5.07
N TYR A 24 -20.08 8.58 4.75
CA TYR A 24 -18.84 9.06 4.14
C TYR A 24 -17.62 8.75 5.01
N TYR A 25 -17.69 9.03 6.32
CA TYR A 25 -16.61 8.70 7.24
C TYR A 25 -16.46 7.19 7.48
N GLY A 26 -17.55 6.43 7.50
CA GLY A 26 -17.51 4.98 7.68
C GLY A 26 -16.80 4.23 6.54
N ILE A 27 -16.88 4.75 5.30
CA ILE A 27 -16.24 4.13 4.13
C ILE A 27 -14.76 4.55 4.02
N THR A 28 -14.43 5.80 4.36
CA THR A 28 -13.07 6.36 4.25
C THR A 28 -12.11 5.91 5.34
N GLN A 29 -12.60 5.36 6.45
CA GLN A 29 -11.79 4.87 7.57
C GLN A 29 -11.20 3.45 7.35
N LYS A 30 -11.40 2.82 6.19
CA LYS A 30 -10.76 1.54 5.88
C LYS A 30 -9.26 1.66 5.52
N LYS A 31 -8.52 2.56 6.18
CA LYS A 31 -7.07 2.40 6.21
C LYS A 31 -6.80 1.19 7.09
N HIS A 32 -6.14 0.18 6.53
CA HIS A 32 -5.78 -1.03 7.27
C HIS A 32 -4.96 -0.60 8.49
N GLN A 33 -5.58 -0.63 9.68
CA GLN A 33 -4.81 -0.56 10.91
C GLN A 33 -3.87 -1.76 10.86
N LEU A 34 -2.60 -1.49 10.61
CA LEU A 34 -1.56 -2.50 10.68
C LEU A 34 -1.74 -3.21 12.03
N PRO A 35 -1.84 -4.54 12.04
CA PRO A 35 -2.00 -5.27 13.29
C PRO A 35 -0.87 -4.86 14.23
N ALA A 36 -1.20 -4.67 15.52
CA ALA A 36 -0.20 -4.35 16.54
C ALA A 36 0.93 -5.39 16.42
N SER A 37 2.08 -4.94 15.93
CA SER A 37 3.15 -5.84 15.51
C SER A 37 3.54 -6.71 16.71
N PRO A 38 3.44 -8.04 16.63
CA PRO A 38 4.16 -8.87 17.58
C PRO A 38 5.62 -8.53 17.35
N VAL A 39 6.21 -7.81 18.31
CA VAL A 39 7.64 -7.47 18.31
C VAL A 39 8.35 -8.78 18.03
N LEU A 40 8.99 -8.89 16.86
CA LEU A 40 9.92 -9.95 16.53
C LEU A 40 10.76 -10.12 17.79
N GLY A 41 10.65 -11.28 18.45
CA GLY A 41 11.50 -11.58 19.59
C GLY A 41 12.91 -11.23 19.16
N GLU A 42 13.49 -10.22 19.80
CA GLU A 42 14.69 -9.50 19.39
C GLU A 42 15.86 -10.48 19.46
N THR A 43 15.93 -11.35 18.46
CA THR A 43 16.83 -12.47 18.38
C THR A 43 17.70 -12.18 17.19
N GLU A 44 19.01 -12.12 17.43
CA GLU A 44 20.03 -11.88 16.41
C GLU A 44 19.88 -12.81 15.20
N ALA A 45 19.23 -13.97 15.39
CA ALA A 45 18.95 -14.94 14.35
C ALA A 45 18.11 -14.37 13.20
N VAL A 46 17.11 -13.51 13.45
CA VAL A 46 16.17 -13.00 12.41
C VAL A 46 16.71 -11.79 11.65
N GLU A 47 17.79 -11.20 12.14
CA GLU A 47 18.35 -9.98 11.56
C GLU A 47 18.76 -10.11 10.08
N PRO A 48 19.34 -11.23 9.60
CA PRO A 48 19.65 -11.40 8.18
C PRO A 48 18.40 -11.41 7.28
N VAL A 49 17.29 -11.98 7.76
CA VAL A 49 16.01 -12.00 7.01
C VAL A 49 15.43 -10.59 6.96
N ARG A 50 15.48 -9.86 8.07
CA ARG A 50 15.05 -8.45 8.14
C ARG A 50 15.86 -7.56 7.21
N GLN A 51 17.18 -7.68 7.23
CA GLN A 51 18.06 -6.88 6.37
C GLN A 51 17.83 -7.18 4.89
N TYR A 52 17.68 -8.45 4.53
CA TYR A 52 17.33 -8.87 3.17
C TYR A 52 16.01 -8.23 2.72
N LEU A 53 14.94 -8.38 3.52
CA LEU A 53 13.64 -7.75 3.27
C LEU A 53 13.75 -6.23 3.12
N GLN A 54 14.52 -5.57 3.98
CA GLN A 54 14.64 -4.11 3.97
C GLN A 54 15.35 -3.61 2.71
N LEU A 55 16.48 -4.21 2.33
CA LEU A 55 17.21 -3.84 1.11
C LEU A 55 16.34 -4.07 -0.14
N CYS A 56 15.63 -5.19 -0.13
CA CYS A 56 14.76 -5.58 -1.22
C CYS A 56 13.56 -4.64 -1.36
N LEU A 57 12.94 -4.27 -0.24
CA LEU A 57 11.88 -3.27 -0.19
C LEU A 57 12.38 -1.91 -0.69
N VAL A 58 13.57 -1.46 -0.29
CA VAL A 58 14.15 -0.20 -0.79
C VAL A 58 14.28 -0.22 -2.32
N SER A 59 14.82 -1.29 -2.90
CA SER A 59 14.94 -1.43 -4.36
C SER A 59 13.59 -1.32 -5.06
N MET A 60 12.57 -2.06 -4.59
CA MET A 60 11.23 -2.01 -5.21
C MET A 60 10.60 -0.63 -5.12
N ILE A 61 10.85 0.11 -4.04
CA ILE A 61 10.33 1.46 -3.87
C ILE A 61 11.00 2.41 -4.87
N GLU A 62 12.31 2.26 -5.10
CA GLU A 62 13.03 3.03 -6.12
C GLU A 62 12.47 2.74 -7.52
N ASP A 63 12.15 1.48 -7.82
CA ASP A 63 11.53 1.08 -9.09
C ASP A 63 10.12 1.68 -9.23
N ALA A 64 9.29 1.57 -8.19
CA ALA A 64 7.94 2.16 -8.17
C ALA A 64 7.98 3.69 -8.38
N LEU A 65 8.90 4.38 -7.71
CA LEU A 65 9.07 5.83 -7.86
C LEU A 65 9.63 6.20 -9.24
N THR A 66 10.46 5.34 -9.84
CA THR A 66 10.94 5.51 -11.21
C THR A 66 9.81 5.38 -12.21
N GLU A 67 8.93 4.39 -12.04
CA GLU A 67 7.71 4.23 -12.84
C GLU A 67 6.78 5.45 -12.72
N ILE A 68 6.54 5.95 -11.52
CA ILE A 68 5.77 7.19 -11.31
C ILE A 68 6.48 8.39 -11.93
N GLY A 69 7.80 8.48 -11.82
CA GLY A 69 8.57 9.58 -12.42
C GLY A 69 8.54 9.56 -13.94
N ALA A 70 8.57 8.37 -14.56
CA ALA A 70 8.57 8.20 -16.00
C ALA A 70 7.18 8.36 -16.62
N HIS A 71 6.17 7.72 -16.03
CA HIS A 71 4.83 7.62 -16.60
C HIS A 71 3.79 8.49 -15.90
N GLY A 72 4.17 9.10 -14.77
CA GLY A 72 3.32 9.95 -13.92
C GLY A 72 2.49 9.16 -12.89
N ARG A 73 2.17 7.91 -13.20
CA ARG A 73 1.41 6.95 -12.39
C ARG A 73 1.85 5.54 -12.77
N ILE A 74 1.69 4.61 -11.84
CA ILE A 74 1.89 3.18 -12.09
C ILE A 74 0.64 2.62 -12.77
N THR A 75 -0.54 3.01 -12.27
CA THR A 75 -1.80 2.55 -12.86
C THR A 75 -2.13 3.34 -14.12
N GLU A 76 -2.24 2.64 -15.25
CA GLU A 76 -2.63 3.22 -16.52
C GLU A 76 -4.03 3.87 -16.43
N ASN A 77 -4.14 5.09 -16.96
CA ASN A 77 -5.42 5.78 -17.17
C ASN A 77 -5.54 6.18 -18.65
N LYS A 78 -5.86 7.44 -18.93
CA LYS A 78 -5.74 7.98 -20.28
C LYS A 78 -4.26 8.18 -20.59
N MET A 79 -3.77 7.50 -21.62
CA MET A 79 -2.37 7.57 -22.01
C MET A 79 -2.14 8.23 -23.36
N ILE A 80 -0.95 8.78 -23.53
CA ILE A 80 -0.37 9.13 -24.84
C ILE A 80 0.84 8.26 -25.11
N GLU A 81 1.02 7.92 -26.37
CA GLU A 81 2.30 7.39 -26.84
C GLU A 81 3.18 8.58 -27.24
N PHE A 82 4.36 8.68 -26.62
CA PHE A 82 5.36 9.68 -26.92
C PHE A 82 6.70 8.99 -27.20
N GLY A 83 6.98 8.76 -28.49
CA GLY A 83 8.07 7.87 -28.89
C GLY A 83 7.78 6.44 -28.45
N ASP A 84 8.72 5.81 -27.75
CA ASP A 84 8.59 4.45 -27.19
C ASP A 84 8.03 4.46 -25.76
N GLN A 85 7.60 5.61 -25.24
CA GLN A 85 7.07 5.75 -23.89
C GLN A 85 5.57 5.97 -23.87
N ARG A 86 4.92 5.53 -22.79
CA ARG A 86 3.50 5.76 -22.52
C ARG A 86 3.34 6.67 -21.33
N LEU A 87 2.71 7.83 -21.52
CA LEU A 87 2.58 8.83 -20.46
C LEU A 87 1.12 8.99 -20.06
N ASN A 88 0.85 9.10 -18.76
CA ASN A 88 -0.50 9.39 -18.27
C ASN A 88 -0.85 10.87 -18.49
N TYR A 89 -2.07 11.12 -18.97
CA TYR A 89 -2.63 12.45 -19.02
C TYR A 89 -2.96 12.93 -17.61
N PHE A 90 -2.38 14.07 -17.22
CA PHE A 90 -2.81 14.82 -16.03
C PHE A 90 -3.82 15.92 -16.33
N TYR A 91 -3.95 16.31 -17.60
CA TYR A 91 -4.95 17.27 -18.04
C TYR A 91 -5.40 16.97 -19.47
N TYR A 92 -6.70 16.85 -19.69
CA TYR A 92 -7.26 16.54 -21.01
C TYR A 92 -8.68 17.08 -21.16
N ASN A 93 -8.99 17.77 -22.27
CA ASN A 93 -10.32 18.36 -22.54
C ASN A 93 -10.91 19.11 -21.34
N THR A 94 -10.14 20.04 -20.75
CA THR A 94 -10.52 20.84 -19.56
C THR A 94 -10.72 20.05 -18.26
N LEU A 95 -10.44 18.75 -18.26
CA LEU A 95 -10.51 17.90 -17.09
C LEU A 95 -9.13 17.75 -16.46
N ASN A 96 -9.03 18.06 -15.17
CA ASN A 96 -7.87 17.72 -14.35
C ASN A 96 -7.95 16.23 -13.99
N LEU A 97 -6.95 15.47 -14.44
CA LEU A 97 -6.79 14.04 -14.21
C LEU A 97 -5.63 13.75 -13.24
N LEU A 98 -5.01 14.79 -12.68
CA LEU A 98 -3.98 14.63 -11.66
C LEU A 98 -4.59 13.93 -10.44
N PRO A 99 -4.07 12.74 -10.07
CA PRO A 99 -4.57 12.05 -8.90
C PRO A 99 -4.22 12.84 -7.63
N PRO A 100 -5.06 12.76 -6.59
CA PRO A 100 -4.65 13.24 -5.27
C PRO A 100 -3.51 12.36 -4.72
N MET A 101 -2.71 12.90 -3.81
CA MET A 101 -1.51 12.23 -3.30
C MET A 101 -1.79 10.83 -2.74
N ASN A 102 -2.91 10.67 -2.02
CA ASN A 102 -3.28 9.39 -1.44
C ASN A 102 -3.50 8.27 -2.49
N VAL A 103 -3.89 8.63 -3.71
CA VAL A 103 -4.02 7.64 -4.80
C VAL A 103 -2.64 7.19 -5.29
N LEU A 104 -1.63 8.06 -5.30
CA LEU A 104 -0.25 7.68 -5.62
C LEU A 104 0.36 6.84 -4.50
N GLU A 105 0.08 7.17 -3.26
CA GLU A 105 0.44 6.36 -2.09
C GLU A 105 -0.14 4.94 -2.21
N ASP A 106 -1.44 4.84 -2.47
CA ASP A 106 -2.12 3.55 -2.67
C ASP A 106 -1.50 2.77 -3.84
N GLU A 107 -1.17 3.43 -4.96
CA GLU A 107 -0.50 2.79 -6.11
C GLU A 107 0.88 2.22 -5.76
N VAL A 108 1.68 2.93 -4.96
CA VAL A 108 2.99 2.40 -4.53
C VAL A 108 2.81 1.24 -3.56
N ALA A 109 1.85 1.34 -2.63
CA ALA A 109 1.55 0.26 -1.70
C ALA A 109 1.08 -1.01 -2.44
N ASP A 110 0.24 -0.86 -3.45
CA ASP A 110 -0.24 -1.95 -4.31
C ASP A 110 0.90 -2.52 -5.16
N TYR A 111 1.75 -1.67 -5.75
CA TYR A 111 2.92 -2.12 -6.51
C TYR A 111 3.83 -3.01 -5.64
N VAL A 112 4.20 -2.54 -4.44
CA VAL A 112 5.01 -3.33 -3.49
C VAL A 112 4.31 -4.65 -3.19
N LYS A 113 3.01 -4.64 -2.89
CA LYS A 113 2.26 -5.85 -2.53
C LYS A 113 2.22 -6.88 -3.64
N GLU A 114 2.09 -6.46 -4.89
CA GLU A 114 2.00 -7.34 -6.06
C GLU A 114 3.36 -7.92 -6.46
N HIS A 115 4.44 -7.15 -6.29
CA HIS A 115 5.78 -7.51 -6.79
C HIS A 115 6.70 -8.07 -5.69
N ILE A 116 6.39 -7.90 -4.40
CA ILE A 116 7.28 -8.30 -3.29
C ILE A 116 7.71 -9.77 -3.34
N ASN A 117 6.82 -10.70 -3.66
CA ASN A 117 7.19 -12.11 -3.71
C ASN A 117 7.92 -12.46 -5.01
N ALA A 118 7.44 -11.92 -6.13
CA ALA A 118 7.89 -12.31 -7.47
C ALA A 118 9.26 -11.72 -7.83
N ASP A 119 9.49 -10.45 -7.49
CA ASP A 119 10.66 -9.69 -7.99
C ASP A 119 11.68 -9.40 -6.89
N CYS A 120 11.25 -9.49 -5.65
CA CYS A 120 12.06 -9.13 -4.51
C CYS A 120 12.48 -10.37 -3.70
N LEU A 121 11.53 -11.08 -3.10
CA LEU A 121 11.86 -12.17 -2.18
C LEU A 121 12.18 -13.47 -2.90
N HIS A 122 11.60 -13.71 -4.08
CA HIS A 122 11.73 -14.97 -4.82
C HIS A 122 11.51 -16.22 -3.95
N ASP A 123 10.51 -16.17 -3.05
CA ASP A 123 10.24 -17.18 -2.01
C ASP A 123 11.44 -17.50 -1.10
N PHE A 124 12.29 -16.51 -0.85
CA PHE A 124 13.52 -16.59 -0.06
C PHE A 124 14.52 -17.66 -0.53
N ARG A 125 14.41 -18.11 -1.80
CA ARG A 125 15.24 -19.20 -2.35
C ARG A 125 16.74 -18.92 -2.32
N GLU A 126 17.14 -17.65 -2.28
CA GLU A 126 18.54 -17.23 -2.25
C GLU A 126 19.15 -17.24 -0.84
N MET A 127 18.30 -17.29 0.20
CA MET A 127 18.77 -17.31 1.58
C MET A 127 19.28 -18.71 1.97
N LYS A 128 20.53 -18.78 2.42
CA LYS A 128 21.14 -20.04 2.88
C LYS A 128 21.03 -20.18 4.40
N GLY A 129 20.75 -21.40 4.86
CA GLY A 129 20.76 -21.74 6.29
C GLY A 129 19.50 -21.34 7.07
N VAL A 130 18.51 -20.78 6.38
CA VAL A 130 17.20 -20.42 6.93
C VAL A 130 16.10 -20.91 6.00
N ARG A 131 14.96 -21.31 6.57
CA ARG A 131 13.73 -21.56 5.82
C ARG A 131 12.69 -20.56 6.30
N VAL A 132 12.16 -19.75 5.39
CA VAL A 132 11.13 -18.76 5.68
C VAL A 132 9.80 -19.28 5.13
N VAL A 133 8.76 -19.25 5.95
CA VAL A 133 7.40 -19.62 5.56
C VAL A 133 6.51 -18.39 5.73
N PRO A 134 6.02 -17.78 4.64
CA PRO A 134 5.06 -16.70 4.71
C PRO A 134 3.77 -17.17 5.38
N GLU A 135 3.19 -16.33 6.23
CA GLU A 135 1.94 -16.59 6.93
C GLU A 135 1.03 -15.37 6.81
N GLY A 136 -0.28 -15.59 6.93
CA GLY A 136 -1.25 -14.49 6.94
C GLY A 136 -1.28 -13.65 5.65
N MET A 137 -1.75 -12.41 5.78
CA MET A 137 -1.88 -11.48 4.67
C MET A 137 -0.79 -10.42 4.75
N VAL A 138 -0.14 -10.16 3.61
CA VAL A 138 0.78 -9.04 3.43
C VAL A 138 -0.03 -7.74 3.40
N VAL A 139 0.37 -6.79 4.25
CA VAL A 139 -0.22 -5.45 4.30
C VAL A 139 0.87 -4.43 4.06
N THR A 140 0.61 -3.49 3.18
CA THR A 140 1.50 -2.39 2.80
C THR A 140 0.76 -1.08 2.99
N ASP A 141 1.47 -0.06 3.49
CA ASP A 141 1.00 1.31 3.52
C ASP A 141 2.13 2.21 3.04
N ALA A 142 1.79 3.28 2.32
CA ALA A 142 2.73 4.26 1.82
C ALA A 142 2.27 5.66 2.19
N ALA A 143 3.21 6.53 2.52
CA ALA A 143 2.97 7.91 2.86
C ALA A 143 4.04 8.80 2.27
N PHE A 144 3.62 9.79 1.50
CA PHE A 144 4.49 10.73 0.83
C PHE A 144 4.58 12.01 1.66
N ASN A 145 5.79 12.38 2.03
CA ASN A 145 6.10 13.67 2.61
C ASN A 145 6.89 14.50 1.58
N TYR A 146 7.10 15.79 1.84
CA TYR A 146 7.77 16.72 0.92
C TYR A 146 9.20 16.31 0.51
N ARG A 147 9.84 15.40 1.25
CA ARG A 147 11.23 14.97 1.03
C ARG A 147 11.46 13.48 1.14
N THR A 148 10.50 12.74 1.68
CA THR A 148 10.66 11.33 2.03
C THR A 148 9.41 10.58 1.67
N VAL A 149 9.59 9.33 1.26
CA VAL A 149 8.52 8.35 1.09
C VAL A 149 8.69 7.36 2.23
N HIS A 150 7.66 7.23 3.05
CA HIS A 150 7.61 6.26 4.15
C HIS A 150 6.75 5.09 3.69
N ILE A 151 7.28 3.87 3.82
CA ILE A 151 6.55 2.65 3.47
C ILE A 151 6.64 1.69 4.64
N ASP A 152 5.48 1.27 5.11
CA ASP A 152 5.33 0.29 6.16
C ASP A 152 4.88 -1.03 5.53
N LEU A 153 5.67 -2.06 5.76
CA LEU A 153 5.39 -3.41 5.31
C LEU A 153 5.15 -4.30 6.52
N TYR A 154 3.97 -4.89 6.59
CA TYR A 154 3.67 -6.01 7.48
C TYR A 154 3.66 -7.30 6.68
N TYR A 155 4.71 -8.09 6.87
CA TYR A 155 4.90 -9.39 6.23
C TYR A 155 4.98 -10.47 7.32
N PRO A 156 3.85 -11.14 7.65
CA PRO A 156 3.87 -12.19 8.66
C PRO A 156 4.59 -13.42 8.11
N MET A 157 5.50 -13.99 8.89
CA MET A 157 6.28 -15.14 8.49
C MET A 157 6.86 -15.87 9.69
N THR A 158 7.11 -17.16 9.52
CA THR A 158 7.86 -17.99 10.47
C THR A 158 9.21 -18.34 9.87
N VAL A 159 10.28 -18.13 10.64
CA VAL A 159 11.66 -18.42 10.24
C VAL A 159 12.19 -19.61 11.03
N TYR A 160 12.76 -20.59 10.31
CA TYR A 160 13.38 -21.80 10.88
C TYR A 160 14.89 -21.78 10.63
N TYR A 161 15.68 -22.11 11.67
CA TYR A 161 17.16 -22.18 11.61
C TYR A 161 17.65 -23.60 11.81
N GLY A 162 18.70 -24.00 11.08
CA GLY A 162 19.42 -25.26 11.36
C GLY A 162 18.59 -26.54 11.14
N LYS A 163 19.20 -27.70 11.43
CA LYS A 163 18.82 -29.06 10.99
C LYS A 163 17.40 -29.58 11.31
N ASP A 164 16.54 -28.79 11.95
CA ASP A 164 15.17 -29.20 12.30
C ASP A 164 14.10 -28.68 11.32
N GLY A 165 14.49 -27.96 10.27
CA GLY A 165 13.68 -27.78 9.07
C GLY A 165 14.28 -28.60 7.93
N ASN A 166 13.85 -29.86 7.77
CA ASN A 166 14.38 -30.77 6.74
C ASN A 166 14.43 -30.11 5.36
N THR A 167 15.61 -29.58 5.02
CA THR A 167 16.05 -29.28 3.67
C THR A 167 16.48 -30.60 3.05
N GLU A 168 15.52 -31.35 2.51
CA GLU A 168 15.83 -32.41 1.56
C GLU A 168 15.91 -31.80 0.16
N THR A 169 17.17 -31.76 -0.33
CA THR A 169 17.68 -31.76 -1.73
C THR A 169 16.97 -30.92 -2.78
#